data_AF-A0A920PYI7-F1
#
_entry.id   AF-A0A920PYI7-F1
#
_cell.length_a   1.000
_cell.length_b   1.000
_cell.length_c   1.000
_cell.angle_alpha   90.00
_cell.angle_beta   90.00
_cell.angle_gamma   90.00
#
_symmetry.space_group_name_H-M   'P 1'
#
loop_
_entity.id
_entity.type
_entity.pdbx_description
1 polymer ?
#
loop_
_entity_poly.entity_id
_entity_poly.type
_entity_poly.pdbx_seq_one_letter_code
_entity_poly.pdbx_strand_id
1 'polypeptide(L)'
;MFTFPDITNNRPGFVQGRYNLVQNSMWSIQASAYARKLDRQTLNGDEAEFGVCDDDALPAGAPADTLCHGDDDDDDDDWLNGEDMDDDDDADDDDASEEGQPLADIITGRFITARDAAGDGAFNRTDTATEGYGATLQATARGTLAERDHVFMLGVSADVAAVQFGMNSEIGTLTPTRTVTGSGLFTGVYGQGGDDYLIQNWKQKMKRPDCISAIPCL
;
A
#
# COMPACT_ATOMS: atom_id res chain seq x y z
N MET A 1 11.04 -13.60 15.93
CA MET A 1 12.18 -12.68 16.16
C MET A 1 11.63 -11.29 16.47
N PHE A 2 12.32 -10.40 17.18
CA PHE A 2 11.90 -8.98 17.33
C PHE A 2 13.03 -8.05 16.87
N THR A 3 12.72 -7.08 16.01
CA THR A 3 13.65 -6.08 15.46
C THR A 3 13.17 -4.66 15.77
N PHE A 4 14.03 -3.66 15.56
CA PHE A 4 13.70 -2.25 15.76
C PHE A 4 14.45 -1.35 14.75
N PRO A 5 13.97 -0.14 14.46
CA PRO A 5 12.77 0.51 14.98
C PRO A 5 11.48 -0.02 14.34
N ASP A 6 10.38 0.06 15.08
CA ASP A 6 9.01 0.03 14.53
C ASP A 6 8.35 1.31 15.02
N ILE A 7 8.32 2.32 14.16
CA ILE A 7 7.83 3.65 14.50
C ILE A 7 6.69 4.00 13.55
N THR A 8 5.53 4.30 14.13
CA THR A 8 4.39 4.88 13.41
C THR A 8 4.08 6.27 13.96
N ASN A 9 4.13 7.30 13.11
CA ASN A 9 3.71 8.65 13.42
C ASN A 9 2.37 8.97 12.75
N ASN A 10 1.38 9.35 13.55
CA ASN A 10 0.04 9.70 13.08
C ASN A 10 -0.26 11.16 13.36
N ARG A 11 -0.69 11.88 12.32
CA ARG A 11 -1.12 13.29 12.40
C ARG A 11 -2.58 13.41 11.96
N PRO A 12 -3.54 13.15 12.86
CA PRO A 12 -4.95 13.29 12.55
C PRO A 12 -5.39 14.77 12.62
N GLY A 13 -6.21 15.17 11.66
CA GLY A 13 -6.99 16.41 11.67
C GLY A 13 -8.46 16.10 11.48
N PHE A 14 -9.33 16.68 12.30
CA PHE A 14 -10.76 16.46 12.21
C PHE A 14 -11.55 17.71 12.58
N VAL A 15 -12.53 18.04 11.75
CA VAL A 15 -13.50 19.10 12.02
C VAL A 15 -14.89 18.56 11.71
N GLN A 16 -15.84 18.82 12.59
CA GLN A 16 -17.25 18.52 12.35
C GLN A 16 -18.14 19.70 12.73
N GLY A 17 -19.22 19.86 11.97
CA GLY A 17 -20.29 20.80 12.23
C GLY A 17 -21.61 20.06 12.33
N ARG A 18 -22.48 20.50 13.24
CA ARG A 18 -23.85 20.01 13.36
C ARG A 18 -24.79 21.20 13.50
N TYR A 19 -25.93 21.10 12.83
CA TYR A 19 -26.94 22.14 12.84
C TYR A 19 -28.32 21.52 13.00
N ASN A 20 -29.14 22.14 13.84
CA ASN A 20 -30.53 21.77 14.04
C ASN A 20 -31.37 23.03 13.93
N LEU A 21 -32.33 23.02 13.01
CA LEU A 21 -33.22 24.13 12.75
C LEU A 21 -34.66 23.67 12.89
N VAL A 22 -35.38 24.29 13.82
CA VAL A 22 -36.83 24.23 13.87
C VAL A 22 -37.35 25.41 13.06
N GLN A 23 -37.74 25.17 11.81
CA GLN A 23 -38.18 26.25 10.93
C GLN A 23 -39.56 26.75 11.33
N ASN A 24 -40.44 25.85 11.76
CA ASN A 24 -41.77 26.13 12.31
C ASN A 24 -42.30 24.89 13.07
N SER A 25 -43.56 24.91 13.47
CA SER A 25 -44.21 23.81 14.21
C SER A 25 -44.28 22.49 13.42
N MET A 26 -44.22 22.56 12.08
CA MET A 26 -44.36 21.41 11.19
C MET A 26 -43.00 20.84 10.78
N TRP A 27 -41.98 21.67 10.57
CA TRP A 27 -40.71 21.26 9.99
C TRP A 27 -39.53 21.46 10.93
N SER A 28 -38.75 20.40 11.11
CA SER A 28 -37.41 20.45 11.69
C SER A 28 -36.38 19.84 10.75
N ILE A 29 -35.24 20.48 10.60
CA ILE A 29 -34.12 20.07 9.75
C ILE A 29 -32.90 19.85 10.61
N GLN A 30 -32.24 18.72 10.43
CA GLN A 30 -30.97 18.38 11.08
C GLN A 30 -29.94 18.15 10.00
N ALA A 31 -28.77 18.78 10.14
CA ALA A 31 -27.66 18.61 9.22
C ALA A 31 -26.38 18.34 10.01
N SER A 32 -25.51 17.49 9.47
CA SER A 32 -24.15 17.35 9.97
C SER A 32 -23.17 17.24 8.82
N ALA A 33 -21.97 17.73 9.00
CA ALA A 33 -20.89 17.56 8.05
C ALA A 33 -19.57 17.40 8.79
N TYR A 34 -18.63 16.70 8.18
CA TYR A 34 -17.28 16.53 8.70
C TYR A 34 -16.24 16.55 7.60
N ALA A 35 -15.03 16.94 7.98
CA ALA A 35 -13.82 16.81 7.21
C ALA A 35 -12.77 16.13 8.10
N ARG A 36 -12.06 15.16 7.53
CA ARG A 36 -10.98 14.43 8.20
C ARG A 36 -9.75 14.37 7.31
N LYS A 37 -8.58 14.48 7.93
CA LYS A 37 -7.28 14.22 7.33
C LYS A 37 -6.48 13.32 8.26
N LEU A 38 -5.74 12.38 7.71
CA LEU A 38 -4.80 11.54 8.43
C LEU A 38 -3.54 11.40 7.58
N ASP A 39 -2.44 11.95 8.07
CA ASP A 39 -1.11 11.67 7.54
C ASP A 39 -0.44 10.64 8.47
N ARG A 40 -0.09 9.48 7.92
CA ARG A 40 0.59 8.39 8.65
C ARG A 40 1.94 8.10 8.00
N GLN A 41 2.98 8.13 8.80
CA GLN A 41 4.34 7.77 8.40
C GLN A 41 4.80 6.58 9.23
N THR A 42 5.36 5.56 8.58
CA THR A 42 5.97 4.42 9.26
C THR A 42 7.45 4.28 8.90
N LEU A 43 8.22 3.75 9.85
CA LEU A 43 9.61 3.38 9.69
C LEU A 43 9.83 2.05 10.42
N ASN A 44 10.11 1.00 9.65
CA ASN A 44 10.27 -0.36 10.16
C ASN A 44 11.64 -0.90 9.76
N GLY A 45 12.44 -1.31 10.74
CA GLY A 45 13.65 -2.10 10.55
C GLY A 45 13.34 -3.54 10.84
N ASP A 46 13.26 -4.35 9.80
CA ASP A 46 12.90 -5.75 9.86
C ASP A 46 14.08 -6.62 9.39
N GLU A 47 14.09 -7.87 9.86
CA GLU A 47 14.94 -8.90 9.29
C GLU A 47 14.43 -9.22 7.89
N ALA A 48 15.35 -9.34 6.95
CA ALA A 48 15.08 -9.66 5.56
C ALA A 48 16.12 -10.67 5.08
N GLU A 49 15.85 -11.31 3.96
CA GLU A 49 16.73 -12.31 3.38
C GLU A 49 16.93 -11.93 1.91
N PHE A 50 18.05 -11.24 1.67
CA PHE A 50 18.55 -10.96 0.33
C PHE A 50 19.88 -11.71 0.21
N GLY A 51 19.85 -12.83 -0.49
CA GLY A 51 21.04 -13.63 -0.80
C GLY A 51 21.84 -13.03 -1.95
N VAL A 52 22.94 -13.70 -2.30
CA VAL A 52 23.67 -13.41 -3.54
C VAL A 52 23.03 -14.24 -4.65
N CYS A 53 22.67 -13.57 -5.74
CA CYS A 53 22.06 -14.23 -6.89
C CYS A 53 22.95 -15.35 -7.44
N ASP A 54 22.31 -16.43 -7.89
CA ASP A 54 22.97 -17.41 -8.75
C ASP A 54 23.47 -16.79 -10.06
N ASP A 55 24.55 -17.35 -10.60
CA ASP A 55 25.18 -16.89 -11.84
C ASP A 55 24.18 -16.87 -13.03
N ASP A 56 23.19 -17.77 -13.02
CA ASP A 56 22.17 -17.88 -14.07
C ASP A 56 21.09 -16.77 -13.97
N ALA A 57 20.84 -16.25 -12.77
CA ALA A 57 19.92 -15.14 -12.52
C ALA A 57 20.54 -13.75 -12.80
N LEU A 58 21.87 -13.68 -12.95
CA LEU A 58 22.60 -12.42 -13.16
C LEU A 58 22.50 -11.91 -14.60
N PRO A 59 21.92 -10.72 -14.85
CA PRO A 59 21.93 -10.10 -16.16
C PRO A 59 23.34 -9.67 -16.56
N ALA A 60 23.58 -9.56 -17.87
CA ALA A 60 24.87 -9.15 -18.40
C ALA A 60 25.33 -7.79 -17.82
N GLY A 61 26.48 -7.80 -17.13
CA GLY A 61 27.07 -6.62 -16.49
C GLY A 61 26.76 -6.47 -15.00
N ALA A 62 25.96 -7.38 -14.42
CA ALA A 62 25.80 -7.47 -12.98
C ALA A 62 27.11 -8.01 -12.34
N PRO A 63 27.54 -7.45 -11.20
CA PRO A 63 28.56 -8.07 -10.37
C PRO A 63 28.14 -9.47 -9.88
N ALA A 64 29.10 -10.39 -9.76
CA ALA A 64 28.85 -11.75 -9.24
C ALA A 64 28.38 -11.79 -7.77
N ASP A 65 28.47 -10.67 -7.05
CA ASP A 65 27.98 -10.53 -5.69
C ASP A 65 26.72 -9.66 -5.60
N THR A 66 25.94 -9.55 -6.69
CA THR A 66 24.64 -8.86 -6.68
C THR A 66 23.67 -9.60 -5.78
N LEU A 67 22.91 -8.84 -4.99
CA LEU A 67 21.88 -9.41 -4.13
C LEU A 67 20.59 -9.64 -4.89
N CYS A 68 19.84 -10.67 -4.54
CA CYS A 68 18.56 -11.02 -5.14
C CYS A 68 17.42 -11.03 -4.11
N HIS A 69 16.18 -10.85 -4.61
CA HIS A 69 14.99 -11.09 -3.80
C HIS A 69 14.61 -12.56 -3.90
N GLY A 70 14.50 -13.23 -2.74
CA GLY A 70 14.09 -14.64 -2.70
C GLY A 70 15.15 -15.59 -3.24
N ASP A 71 16.44 -15.36 -2.95
CA ASP A 71 17.40 -16.47 -2.99
C ASP A 71 17.07 -17.39 -1.82
N ASP A 72 15.98 -18.15 -1.97
CA ASP A 72 15.84 -19.39 -1.25
C ASP A 72 16.94 -20.27 -1.83
N ASP A 73 18.03 -20.44 -1.08
CA ASP A 73 18.91 -21.60 -1.21
C ASP A 73 18.10 -22.88 -0.85
N ASP A 74 16.93 -23.10 -1.47
CA ASP A 74 16.18 -24.35 -1.45
C ASP A 74 16.86 -25.34 -2.42
N ASP A 75 18.18 -25.44 -2.30
CA ASP A 75 18.96 -26.65 -2.51
C ASP A 75 18.89 -27.55 -1.25
N ASP A 76 17.89 -27.37 -0.38
CA ASP A 76 17.49 -28.38 0.61
C ASP A 76 16.75 -29.51 -0.15
N ASP A 77 17.57 -30.38 -0.71
CA ASP A 77 17.29 -31.71 -1.23
C ASP A 77 16.72 -32.64 -0.14
N ASP A 78 15.54 -32.33 0.38
CA ASP A 78 14.76 -33.22 1.24
C ASP A 78 13.29 -33.12 0.87
N TRP A 79 12.79 -34.04 0.02
CA TRP A 79 11.65 -34.91 0.34
C TRP A 79 11.46 -35.99 -0.75
N LEU A 80 11.82 -37.23 -0.37
CA LEU A 80 11.31 -38.53 -0.84
C LEU A 80 11.94 -39.16 -2.09
N ASN A 81 12.87 -40.07 -1.81
CA ASN A 81 12.83 -41.40 -2.41
C ASN A 81 11.39 -41.96 -2.41
N GLY A 82 10.86 -42.25 -3.59
CA GLY A 82 10.14 -43.50 -3.83
C GLY A 82 8.66 -43.41 -4.15
N GLU A 83 8.40 -43.62 -5.45
CA GLU A 83 7.26 -44.35 -6.04
C GLU A 83 6.01 -43.53 -6.42
N ASP A 84 5.87 -43.40 -7.76
CA ASP A 84 4.66 -43.42 -8.59
C ASP A 84 3.51 -42.44 -8.24
N MET A 85 3.23 -41.49 -9.14
CA MET A 85 1.94 -41.39 -9.85
C MET A 85 2.08 -40.50 -11.10
N ASP A 86 1.79 -41.10 -12.26
CA ASP A 86 1.37 -40.38 -13.46
C ASP A 86 0.05 -39.66 -13.16
N ASP A 87 -0.01 -38.34 -13.34
CA ASP A 87 -1.26 -37.66 -13.67
C ASP A 87 -0.93 -36.46 -14.57
N ASP A 88 -1.39 -36.58 -15.81
CA ASP A 88 -1.40 -35.55 -16.84
C ASP A 88 -2.28 -34.39 -16.40
N ASP A 89 -1.69 -33.26 -16.00
CA ASP A 89 -2.37 -31.96 -15.97
C ASP A 89 -1.51 -30.93 -16.71
N ASP A 90 -1.92 -30.65 -17.94
CA ASP A 90 -1.51 -29.48 -18.72
C ASP A 90 -1.95 -28.20 -17.96
N ALA A 91 -1.13 -27.76 -17.01
CA ALA A 91 -1.12 -26.38 -16.56
C ALA A 91 -0.07 -25.65 -17.41
N ASP A 92 -0.51 -24.60 -18.12
CA ASP A 92 0.37 -23.58 -18.64
C ASP A 92 1.13 -22.95 -17.45
N ASP A 93 2.24 -23.58 -17.08
CA ASP A 93 3.23 -23.07 -16.15
C ASP A 93 3.93 -21.90 -16.84
N ASP A 94 3.40 -20.70 -16.61
CA ASP A 94 4.20 -19.48 -16.54
C ASP A 94 5.09 -19.53 -15.27
N ASP A 95 5.72 -20.68 -15.02
CA ASP A 95 6.76 -20.91 -14.03
C ASP A 95 8.01 -20.28 -14.63
N ALA A 96 8.01 -18.94 -14.66
CA ALA A 96 9.25 -18.22 -14.51
C ALA A 96 9.82 -18.75 -13.21
N SER A 97 10.76 -19.68 -13.37
CA SER A 97 11.72 -20.10 -12.37
C SER A 97 11.89 -18.99 -11.35
N GLU A 98 11.83 -19.32 -10.06
CA GLU A 98 12.24 -18.43 -8.97
C GLU A 98 13.74 -18.11 -9.10
N GLU A 99 14.17 -17.62 -10.26
CA GLU A 99 15.47 -17.03 -10.50
C GLU A 99 15.47 -15.77 -9.65
N GLY A 100 16.36 -15.77 -8.66
CA GLY A 100 16.55 -14.65 -7.75
C GLY A 100 16.46 -13.34 -8.53
N GLN A 101 15.59 -12.44 -8.09
CA GLN A 101 15.37 -11.19 -8.82
C GLN A 101 16.47 -10.19 -8.48
N PRO A 102 17.38 -9.84 -9.41
CA PRO A 102 18.55 -9.04 -9.06
C PRO A 102 18.15 -7.66 -8.62
N LEU A 103 18.66 -7.25 -7.46
CA LEU A 103 18.31 -6.00 -6.84
C LEU A 103 19.14 -4.87 -7.42
N ALA A 104 18.45 -3.80 -7.76
CA ALA A 104 19.07 -2.56 -8.20
C ALA A 104 18.54 -1.39 -7.37
N ASP A 105 19.40 -0.40 -7.18
CA ASP A 105 19.00 0.84 -6.54
C ASP A 105 18.03 1.60 -7.46
N ILE A 106 16.81 1.86 -7.01
CA ILE A 106 15.78 2.56 -7.80
C ILE A 106 16.19 3.99 -8.17
N ILE A 107 17.14 4.57 -7.45
CA ILE A 107 17.59 5.95 -7.70
C ILE A 107 18.65 5.97 -8.82
N THR A 108 19.65 5.10 -8.75
CA THR A 108 20.80 5.11 -9.66
C THR A 108 20.77 4.05 -10.75
N GLY A 109 19.92 3.02 -10.61
CA GLY A 109 19.87 1.84 -11.47
C GLY A 109 21.06 0.89 -11.32
N ARG A 110 21.96 1.14 -10.36
CA ARG A 110 23.12 0.27 -10.09
C ARG A 110 22.69 -0.96 -9.31
N PHE A 111 23.24 -2.12 -9.66
CA PHE A 111 23.09 -3.34 -8.86
C PHE A 111 23.52 -3.11 -7.41
N ILE A 112 22.73 -3.67 -6.49
CA ILE A 112 23.03 -3.70 -5.07
C ILE A 112 23.75 -5.01 -4.79
N THR A 113 24.89 -4.95 -4.12
CA THR A 113 25.77 -6.11 -3.92
C THR A 113 25.97 -6.43 -2.44
N ALA A 114 26.49 -7.62 -2.14
CA ALA A 114 26.89 -8.02 -0.79
C ALA A 114 27.98 -7.12 -0.17
N ARG A 115 28.63 -6.26 -0.98
CA ARG A 115 29.55 -5.22 -0.50
C ARG A 115 28.84 -3.98 0.01
N ASP A 116 27.64 -3.70 -0.46
CA ASP A 116 26.85 -2.54 -0.06
C ASP A 116 26.10 -2.82 1.26
N ALA A 117 25.60 -4.04 1.44
CA ALA A 117 25.04 -4.55 2.69
C ALA A 117 25.07 -6.08 2.71
N ALA A 118 25.01 -6.64 3.91
CA ALA A 118 24.90 -8.10 4.12
C ALA A 118 23.59 -8.71 3.60
N GLY A 119 22.54 -7.91 3.38
CA GLY A 119 21.26 -8.42 2.86
C GLY A 119 20.34 -9.02 3.92
N ASP A 120 20.75 -9.04 5.19
CA ASP A 120 19.98 -9.64 6.31
C ASP A 120 19.01 -8.65 6.99
N GLY A 121 18.82 -7.45 6.42
CA GLY A 121 17.93 -6.44 6.97
C GLY A 121 17.28 -5.55 5.92
N ALA A 122 16.06 -5.13 6.18
CA ALA A 122 15.33 -4.16 5.37
C ALA A 122 14.88 -2.98 6.22
N PHE A 123 15.01 -1.77 5.67
CA PHE A 123 14.57 -0.54 6.29
C PHE A 123 13.47 0.12 5.46
N ASN A 124 12.23 -0.11 5.88
CA ASN A 124 11.03 0.23 5.13
C ASN A 124 10.44 1.56 5.61
N ARG A 125 10.10 2.44 4.67
CA ARG A 125 9.37 3.69 4.96
C ARG A 125 8.08 3.71 4.17
N THR A 126 7.01 4.13 4.84
CA THR A 126 5.72 4.37 4.18
C THR A 126 5.18 5.73 4.59
N ASP A 127 4.58 6.43 3.63
CA ASP A 127 3.77 7.63 3.85
C ASP A 127 2.37 7.36 3.29
N THR A 128 1.35 7.61 4.11
CA THR A 128 -0.05 7.47 3.73
C THR A 128 -0.82 8.72 4.12
N ALA A 129 -1.33 9.45 3.13
CA ALA A 129 -2.19 10.61 3.32
C ALA A 129 -3.63 10.25 2.96
N THR A 130 -4.54 10.35 3.91
CA THR A 130 -5.97 10.10 3.72
C THR A 130 -6.77 11.36 4.01
N GLU A 131 -7.61 11.76 3.07
CA GLU A 131 -8.57 12.85 3.24
C GLU A 131 -10.00 12.33 3.05
N GLY A 132 -10.94 12.82 3.85
CA GLY A 132 -12.33 12.40 3.76
C GLY A 132 -13.30 13.48 4.18
N TYR A 133 -14.44 13.51 3.50
CA TYR A 133 -15.51 14.48 3.74
C TYR A 133 -16.84 13.74 3.74
N GLY A 134 -17.72 14.13 4.64
CA GLY A 134 -19.06 13.56 4.68
C GLY A 134 -20.09 14.58 5.13
N ALA A 135 -21.32 14.41 4.66
CA ALA A 135 -22.43 15.25 5.02
C ALA A 135 -23.73 14.45 5.09
N THR A 136 -24.59 14.82 6.03
CA THR A 136 -25.92 14.26 6.22
C THR A 136 -26.94 15.37 6.38
N LEU A 137 -28.13 15.15 5.83
CA LEU A 137 -29.28 16.04 5.95
C LEU A 137 -30.53 15.20 6.24
N GLN A 138 -31.27 15.56 7.27
CA GLN A 138 -32.53 14.92 7.63
C GLN A 138 -33.62 16.00 7.81
N ALA A 139 -34.76 15.79 7.17
CA ALA A 139 -35.96 16.60 7.34
C ALA A 139 -37.05 15.79 8.03
N THR A 140 -37.72 16.40 9.00
CA THR A 140 -38.87 15.82 9.70
C THR A 140 -40.06 16.76 9.57
N ALA A 141 -41.18 16.23 9.05
CA ALA A 141 -42.47 16.90 8.97
C ALA A 141 -43.43 16.31 10.00
N ARG A 142 -44.13 17.16 10.75
CA ARG A 142 -45.21 16.78 11.66
C ARG A 142 -46.49 17.47 11.23
N GLY A 143 -47.56 16.72 10.98
CA GLY A 143 -48.83 17.29 10.57
C GLY A 143 -50.00 16.36 10.85
N THR A 144 -51.20 16.93 10.89
CA THR A 144 -52.42 16.18 11.17
C THR A 144 -53.16 15.91 9.85
N LEU A 145 -53.42 14.64 9.54
CA LEU A 145 -54.17 14.21 8.36
C LEU A 145 -55.23 13.18 8.80
N ALA A 146 -56.49 13.42 8.42
CA ALA A 146 -57.64 12.61 8.84
C ALA A 146 -57.74 12.47 10.38
N GLU A 147 -57.66 13.60 11.10
CA GLU A 147 -57.78 13.68 12.57
C GLU A 147 -56.71 12.91 13.36
N ARG A 148 -55.63 12.52 12.69
CA ARG A 148 -54.48 11.82 13.30
C ARG A 148 -53.20 12.56 13.02
N ASP A 149 -52.32 12.61 14.00
CA ASP A 149 -50.98 13.17 13.84
C ASP A 149 -50.08 12.16 13.13
N HIS A 150 -49.35 12.65 12.13
CA HIS A 150 -48.38 11.89 11.35
C HIS A 150 -47.01 12.57 11.44
N VAL A 151 -45.96 11.75 11.49
CA VAL A 151 -44.58 12.21 11.39
C VAL A 151 -43.97 11.56 10.15
N PHE A 152 -43.51 12.40 9.22
CA PHE A 152 -42.77 11.96 8.04
C PHE A 152 -41.30 12.36 8.20
N MET A 153 -40.39 11.46 7.85
CA MET A 153 -38.94 11.72 7.92
C MET A 153 -38.27 11.25 6.65
N LEU A 154 -37.36 12.09 6.13
CA LEU A 154 -36.52 11.78 4.98
C LEU A 154 -35.09 12.21 5.28
N GLY A 155 -34.13 11.36 4.95
CA GLY A 155 -32.70 11.64 5.15
C GLY A 155 -31.88 11.27 3.93
N VAL A 156 -30.79 12.01 3.72
CA VAL A 156 -29.77 11.75 2.69
C VAL A 156 -28.38 11.91 3.31
N SER A 157 -27.42 11.13 2.84
CA SER A 157 -26.02 11.21 3.25
C SER A 157 -25.09 10.93 2.08
N ALA A 158 -23.91 11.51 2.13
CA ALA A 158 -22.83 11.26 1.19
C ALA A 158 -21.48 11.33 1.91
N ASP A 159 -20.57 10.43 1.54
CA ASP A 159 -19.23 10.34 2.08
C ASP A 159 -18.26 10.09 0.92
N VAL A 160 -17.16 10.85 0.88
CA VAL A 160 -16.10 10.73 -0.12
C VAL A 160 -14.74 10.70 0.58
N ALA A 161 -13.81 9.94 0.02
CA ALA A 161 -12.45 9.86 0.55
C ALA A 161 -11.43 9.63 -0.57
N ALA A 162 -10.22 10.11 -0.34
CA ALA A 162 -9.05 9.90 -1.19
C ALA A 162 -7.88 9.43 -0.32
N VAL A 163 -7.07 8.50 -0.85
CA VAL A 163 -5.87 7.97 -0.20
C VAL A 163 -4.71 8.10 -1.18
N GLN A 164 -3.61 8.66 -0.72
CA GLN A 164 -2.32 8.66 -1.40
C GLN A 164 -1.35 7.83 -0.57
N PHE A 165 -0.54 7.04 -1.25
CA PHE A 165 0.38 6.09 -0.63
C PHE A 165 1.72 6.16 -1.36
N GLY A 166 2.81 6.18 -0.59
CA GLY A 166 4.17 6.03 -1.09
C GLY A 166 4.97 5.14 -0.15
N MET A 167 5.83 4.31 -0.71
CA MET A 167 6.75 3.48 0.06
C MET A 167 8.12 3.42 -0.60
N ASN A 168 9.13 3.15 0.21
CA ASN A 168 10.42 2.67 -0.25
C ASN A 168 10.95 1.64 0.74
N SER A 169 11.83 0.79 0.24
CA SER A 169 12.58 -0.17 1.05
C SER A 169 14.06 0.05 0.78
N GLU A 170 14.85 0.07 1.85
CA GLU A 170 16.29 0.22 1.80
C GLU A 170 16.94 -1.06 2.31
N ILE A 171 17.85 -1.66 1.54
CA ILE A 171 18.58 -2.85 2.00
C ILE A 171 19.55 -2.41 3.09
N GLY A 172 19.71 -3.23 4.11
CA GLY A 172 20.64 -2.97 5.19
C GLY A 172 21.23 -4.24 5.78
N THR A 173 21.97 -4.02 6.87
CA THR A 173 22.58 -5.09 7.66
C THR A 173 22.01 -5.10 9.05
N LEU A 174 21.56 -6.27 9.49
CA LEU A 174 21.07 -6.50 10.83
C LEU A 174 22.24 -6.45 11.82
N THR A 175 22.09 -5.60 12.82
CA THR A 175 23.06 -5.45 13.90
C THR A 175 22.82 -6.50 14.99
N PRO A 176 23.82 -6.79 15.85
CA PRO A 176 23.63 -7.69 16.99
C PRO A 176 22.52 -7.26 17.96
N THR A 177 22.21 -5.96 18.00
CA THR A 177 21.11 -5.40 18.79
C THR A 177 19.74 -5.53 18.13
N ARG A 178 19.66 -6.16 16.95
CA ARG A 178 18.44 -6.32 16.13
C ARG A 178 17.86 -5.00 15.61
N THR A 179 18.75 -4.06 15.29
CA THR A 179 18.42 -2.93 14.42
C THR A 179 19.03 -3.07 13.04
N VAL A 180 18.51 -2.35 12.06
CA VAL A 180 19.03 -2.35 10.68
C VAL A 180 19.93 -1.13 10.47
N THR A 181 21.16 -1.37 10.01
CA THR A 181 22.03 -0.33 9.45
C THR A 181 21.79 -0.29 7.95
N GLY A 182 21.10 0.75 7.47
CA GLY A 182 20.80 0.91 6.05
C GLY A 182 22.04 1.15 5.19
N SER A 183 22.03 0.61 3.96
CA SER A 183 23.10 0.77 2.96
C SER A 183 23.07 2.14 2.26
N GLY A 184 21.96 2.87 2.34
CA GLY A 184 21.66 4.05 1.53
C GLY A 184 21.15 3.72 0.11
N LEU A 185 20.95 2.44 -0.22
CA LEU A 185 20.45 1.98 -1.52
C LEU A 185 19.01 1.47 -1.37
N PHE A 186 18.13 1.98 -2.23
CA PHE A 186 16.71 1.69 -2.15
C PHE A 186 16.36 0.59 -3.14
N THR A 187 15.89 -0.54 -2.64
CA THR A 187 15.66 -1.72 -3.46
C THR A 187 14.48 -1.54 -4.41
N GLY A 188 14.70 -1.98 -5.65
CA GLY A 188 13.68 -2.34 -6.63
C GLY A 188 14.21 -3.49 -7.48
N VAL A 189 13.29 -4.20 -8.12
CA VAL A 189 13.63 -5.30 -9.02
C VAL A 189 14.26 -4.72 -10.28
N TYR A 190 15.45 -5.19 -10.67
CA TYR A 190 16.08 -4.71 -11.89
C TYR A 190 15.17 -4.91 -13.11
N GLY A 191 14.99 -3.87 -13.92
CA GLY A 191 14.11 -3.91 -15.10
C GLY A 191 12.61 -3.70 -14.81
N GLN A 192 12.20 -3.66 -13.54
CA GLN A 192 10.87 -3.22 -13.13
C GLN A 192 11.01 -1.97 -12.25
N GLY A 193 10.39 -0.86 -12.67
CA GLY A 193 10.35 0.35 -11.87
C GLY A 193 9.79 0.05 -10.48
N GLY A 194 10.38 0.67 -9.44
CA GLY A 194 9.96 0.51 -8.05
C GLY A 194 8.52 0.94 -7.76
N ASP A 195 7.76 1.39 -8.76
CA ASP A 195 6.33 1.70 -8.72
C ASP A 195 5.44 0.78 -9.57
N ASP A 196 5.99 -0.30 -10.15
CA ASP A 196 5.38 -1.01 -11.27
C ASP A 196 4.34 -2.06 -10.89
N TYR A 197 4.33 -2.59 -9.66
CA TYR A 197 3.28 -3.53 -9.25
C TYR A 197 1.97 -2.86 -8.79
N LEU A 198 2.04 -1.63 -8.26
CA LEU A 198 0.85 -0.94 -7.71
C LEU A 198 0.27 0.14 -8.64
N ILE A 199 1.07 0.83 -9.46
CA ILE A 199 0.54 1.91 -10.33
C ILE A 199 0.00 1.39 -11.67
N GLN A 200 0.54 0.28 -12.20
CA GLN A 200 0.05 -0.27 -13.47
C GLN A 200 -1.41 -0.73 -13.38
N ASN A 201 -1.79 -1.34 -12.25
CA ASN A 201 -3.17 -1.75 -12.00
C ASN A 201 -4.14 -0.56 -11.80
N TRP A 202 -3.67 0.57 -11.26
CA TRP A 202 -4.49 1.77 -11.06
C TRP A 202 -4.66 2.61 -12.33
N LYS A 203 -3.61 2.76 -13.16
CA LYS A 203 -3.71 3.45 -14.45
C LYS A 203 -4.60 2.71 -15.45
N GLN A 204 -4.63 1.37 -15.41
CA GLN A 204 -5.58 0.59 -16.22
C GLN A 204 -7.03 0.74 -15.72
N LYS A 205 -7.24 0.84 -14.40
CA LYS A 205 -8.58 0.92 -13.79
C LYS A 205 -9.19 2.33 -13.80
N MET A 206 -8.39 3.37 -14.08
CA MET A 206 -8.82 4.78 -14.20
C MET A 206 -8.73 5.35 -15.62
N LYS A 207 -8.82 4.52 -16.68
CA LYS A 207 -9.36 5.00 -17.97
C LYS A 207 -10.84 5.37 -17.77
N ARG A 208 -11.10 6.55 -17.20
CA ARG A 208 -12.35 7.27 -17.44
C ARG A 208 -12.09 8.35 -18.51
N PRO A 209 -12.94 8.40 -19.54
CA PRO A 209 -12.83 9.41 -20.57
C PRO A 209 -13.14 10.79 -19.97
N ASP A 210 -12.38 11.77 -20.42
CA ASP A 210 -12.73 13.17 -20.65
C ASP A 210 -13.56 13.93 -19.61
N CYS A 211 -13.02 15.10 -19.25
CA CYS A 211 -13.66 16.26 -18.63
C CYS A 211 -15.20 16.24 -18.56
N ILE A 212 -15.74 16.25 -17.34
CA ILE A 212 -17.04 16.85 -17.05
C ILE A 212 -16.80 18.13 -16.23
N SER A 213 -16.83 19.25 -16.96
CA SER A 213 -17.36 20.59 -16.61
C SER A 213 -18.12 20.62 -15.26
N ALA A 214 -17.90 21.53 -14.32
CA ALA A 214 -17.56 22.94 -14.45
C ALA A 214 -16.90 23.44 -13.16
N ILE A 215 -15.66 23.92 -13.25
CA ILE A 215 -15.01 25.01 -12.50
C ILE A 215 -13.61 25.12 -13.14
N PRO A 216 -13.21 26.26 -13.72
CA PRO A 216 -11.90 26.40 -14.34
C PRO A 216 -10.82 26.56 -13.25
N CYS A 217 -9.76 25.74 -13.33
CA CYS A 217 -8.49 26.03 -12.67
C CYS A 217 -7.70 27.01 -13.55
N LEU A 218 -7.17 28.07 -12.92
CA LEU A 218 -6.23 29.02 -13.51
C LEU A 218 -4.87 28.38 -13.84
#